data_AF-R9IT64-F1
#
_entry.id   AF-R9IT64-F1
#
_cell.length_a   1.000
_cell.length_b   1.000
_cell.length_c   1.000
_cell.angle_alpha   90.00
_cell.angle_beta   90.00
_cell.angle_gamma   90.00
#
_symmetry.space_group_name_H-M   'P 1'
#
loop_
_entity.id
_entity.type
_entity.pdbx_description
1 polymer ?
#
loop_
_entity_poly.entity_id
_entity_poly.type
_entity_poly.pdbx_seq_one_letter_code
_entity_poly.pdbx_strand_id
1 'polypeptide(L)'
;MSKKIYLPGLLPVLIAACLVVGIFIAIHRVGYQSVYLNDTESNHHGWEYEIRMDAGEVKKVSPRYIDEYSYTLSDENYDAVKRCRIMEEELKDANLEMSYMQCGIEVFLDDRLLYSDFQTAERDAYGYLLVDEAAIREELRSVAVSVPEDYKGKKLTIITFFSQDAEYRYAVDPNLQSWDTVLSHAMADTVMPMLWLVFCGSMFLGVAVCCMIPMPDRILRFKMALLFLVYAVSFIMHVYQSDIGYYSGLQEWIDQAVVKESFDIGMAGLALLAACTVILLAIEIWADRKKQ
;
A
#
# COMPACT_ATOMS: atom_id res chain seq x y z
N MET A 1 51.39 15.81 6.51
CA MET A 1 50.70 14.51 6.35
C MET A 1 49.30 14.79 5.81
N SER A 2 49.12 14.68 4.50
CA SER A 2 47.90 15.10 3.80
C SER A 2 46.76 14.10 4.06
N LYS A 3 45.68 14.54 4.72
CA LYS A 3 44.40 13.82 4.76
C LYS A 3 43.84 13.77 3.34
N LYS A 4 44.23 12.75 2.56
CA LYS A 4 43.51 12.35 1.36
C LYS A 4 42.19 11.74 1.83
N ILE A 5 41.20 12.60 2.06
CA ILE A 5 39.81 12.15 2.18
C ILE A 5 39.54 11.35 0.90
N TYR A 6 39.12 10.10 1.07
CA TYR A 6 38.84 9.16 -0.01
C TYR A 6 37.68 9.69 -0.86
N LEU A 7 38.00 10.56 -1.82
CA LEU A 7 37.10 11.12 -2.83
C LEU A 7 36.21 10.05 -3.52
N PRO A 8 36.71 8.81 -3.77
CA PRO A 8 35.87 7.74 -4.34
C PRO A 8 34.82 7.18 -3.38
N GLY A 9 35.04 7.27 -2.06
CA GLY A 9 34.08 6.79 -1.05
C GLY A 9 32.99 7.81 -0.71
N LEU A 10 33.21 9.09 -1.07
CA LEU A 10 32.28 10.18 -0.79
C LEU A 10 31.25 10.37 -1.92
N LEU A 11 31.59 9.96 -3.15
CA LEU A 11 30.72 10.04 -4.33
C LEU A 11 29.42 9.21 -4.19
N PRO A 12 29.43 7.96 -3.70
CA PRO A 12 28.22 7.16 -3.53
C PRO A 12 27.30 7.75 -2.45
N VAL A 13 27.89 8.29 -1.38
CA VAL A 13 27.15 8.96 -0.30
C VAL A 13 26.47 10.22 -0.82
N LEU A 14 27.16 10.99 -1.67
CA LEU A 14 26.60 12.19 -2.30
C LEU A 14 25.48 11.83 -3.28
N ILE A 15 25.64 10.77 -4.09
CA ILE A 15 24.58 10.28 -5.00
C ILE A 15 23.36 9.82 -4.22
N ALA A 16 23.55 9.05 -3.14
CA ALA A 16 22.46 8.60 -2.27
C ALA A 16 21.73 9.79 -1.63
N ALA A 17 22.48 10.77 -1.12
CA ALA A 17 21.90 12.00 -0.58
C ALA A 17 21.11 12.79 -1.65
N CYS A 18 21.65 12.93 -2.87
CA CYS A 18 20.96 13.59 -3.97
C CYS A 18 19.70 12.84 -4.42
N LEU A 19 19.71 11.50 -4.42
CA LEU A 19 18.52 10.69 -4.72
C LEU A 19 17.45 10.85 -3.65
N VAL A 20 17.83 10.77 -2.38
CA VAL A 20 16.90 10.98 -1.24
C VAL A 20 16.29 12.38 -1.31
N VAL A 21 17.12 13.42 -1.47
CA VAL A 21 16.66 14.80 -1.60
C VAL A 21 15.79 14.98 -2.86
N GLY A 22 16.15 14.36 -3.98
CA GLY A 22 15.37 14.37 -5.21
C GLY A 22 13.99 13.74 -5.06
N ILE A 23 13.90 12.61 -4.35
CA ILE A 23 12.64 11.95 -3.98
C ILE A 23 11.80 12.88 -3.10
N PHE A 24 12.36 13.47 -2.04
CA PHE A 24 11.63 14.40 -1.17
C PHE A 24 11.16 15.66 -1.92
N ILE A 25 11.96 16.20 -2.85
CA ILE A 25 11.56 17.35 -3.68
C ILE A 25 10.45 16.95 -4.65
N ALA A 26 10.52 15.75 -5.24
CA ALA A 26 9.47 15.23 -6.11
C ALA A 26 8.16 15.06 -5.33
N ILE A 27 8.19 14.39 -4.18
CA ILE A 27 7.06 14.22 -3.26
C ILE A 27 6.49 15.58 -2.85
N HIS A 28 7.33 16.54 -2.42
CA HIS A 28 6.85 17.89 -2.05
C HIS A 28 6.21 18.65 -3.22
N ARG A 29 6.63 18.40 -4.46
CA ARG A 29 6.04 19.06 -5.64
C ARG A 29 4.71 18.44 -6.05
N VAL A 30 4.46 17.18 -5.69
CA VAL A 30 3.19 16.53 -5.98
C VAL A 30 2.14 17.10 -5.02
N GLY A 31 1.10 17.71 -5.58
CA GLY A 31 0.04 18.38 -4.84
C GLY A 31 -0.91 17.37 -4.21
N TYR A 32 -0.46 16.63 -3.20
CA TYR A 32 -1.29 15.69 -2.47
C TYR A 32 -2.48 16.39 -1.85
N GLN A 33 -3.68 15.94 -2.19
CA GLN A 33 -4.92 16.50 -1.70
C GLN A 33 -5.88 15.35 -1.43
N SER A 34 -6.21 15.17 -0.15
CA SER A 34 -7.21 14.25 0.34
C SER A 34 -8.20 15.02 1.19
N VAL A 35 -9.49 14.80 0.97
CA VAL A 35 -10.56 15.35 1.78
C VAL A 35 -11.38 14.19 2.31
N TYR A 36 -11.27 13.95 3.61
CA TYR A 36 -12.11 12.99 4.29
C TYR A 36 -13.54 13.51 4.30
N LEU A 37 -14.46 12.69 3.82
CA LEU A 37 -15.88 13.00 3.80
C LEU A 37 -16.62 12.15 4.83
N ASN A 38 -15.93 11.65 5.87
CA ASN A 38 -16.57 10.92 6.96
C ASN A 38 -17.35 11.89 7.85
N ASP A 39 -18.42 11.39 8.44
CA ASP A 39 -19.27 12.17 9.32
C ASP A 39 -18.71 12.14 10.76
N THR A 40 -18.57 13.30 11.41
CA THR A 40 -18.08 13.43 12.80
C THR A 40 -19.05 14.21 13.66
N GLU A 41 -18.91 14.12 14.99
CA GLU A 41 -19.75 14.90 15.93
C GLU A 41 -19.63 16.41 15.66
N SER A 42 -18.42 16.87 15.35
CA SER A 42 -18.15 18.29 15.08
C SER A 42 -18.43 18.72 13.63
N ASN A 43 -18.48 17.78 12.68
CA ASN A 43 -18.66 18.08 11.26
C ASN A 43 -19.46 17.00 10.52
N HIS A 44 -20.71 17.35 10.22
CA HIS A 44 -21.64 16.42 9.59
C HIS A 44 -21.46 16.23 8.07
N HIS A 45 -20.63 17.06 7.43
CA HIS A 45 -20.41 17.08 5.97
C HIS A 45 -21.70 17.07 5.11
N GLY A 46 -22.85 17.44 5.69
CA GLY A 46 -24.14 17.46 5.01
C GLY A 46 -24.71 16.07 4.67
N TRP A 47 -24.30 15.01 5.36
CA TRP A 47 -24.84 13.67 5.12
C TRP A 47 -26.27 13.52 5.62
N GLU A 48 -27.10 12.90 4.78
CA GLU A 48 -28.41 12.38 5.14
C GLU A 48 -28.40 10.84 5.10
N TYR A 49 -29.07 10.20 6.05
CA TYR A 49 -29.08 8.74 6.18
C TYR A 49 -30.50 8.16 6.09
N GLU A 50 -30.58 7.02 5.43
CA GLU A 50 -31.75 6.17 5.34
C GLU A 50 -31.29 4.73 5.55
N ILE A 51 -31.97 3.97 6.40
CA ILE A 51 -31.68 2.56 6.65
C ILE A 51 -32.83 1.69 6.19
N ARG A 52 -32.50 0.49 5.72
CA ARG A 52 -33.45 -0.58 5.42
C ARG A 52 -33.32 -1.66 6.48
N MET A 53 -34.36 -1.80 7.28
CA MET A 53 -34.45 -2.81 8.34
C MET A 53 -34.54 -4.20 7.72
N ASP A 54 -34.12 -5.25 8.46
CA ASP A 54 -34.19 -6.65 7.99
C ASP A 54 -35.63 -7.06 7.61
N ALA A 55 -36.65 -6.43 8.21
CA ALA A 55 -38.06 -6.62 7.90
C ALA A 55 -38.53 -5.94 6.58
N GLY A 56 -37.64 -5.23 5.88
CA GLY A 56 -37.91 -4.50 4.64
C GLY A 56 -38.50 -3.09 4.84
N GLU A 57 -38.63 -2.63 6.09
CA GLU A 57 -39.05 -1.25 6.39
C GLU A 57 -37.89 -0.28 6.14
N VAL A 58 -38.18 0.88 5.55
CA VAL A 58 -37.17 1.92 5.28
C VAL A 58 -37.45 3.16 6.13
N LYS A 59 -36.43 3.65 6.84
CA LYS A 59 -36.52 4.80 7.75
C LYS A 59 -35.40 5.80 7.47
N LYS A 60 -35.76 7.08 7.41
CA LYS A 60 -34.77 8.16 7.54
C LYS A 60 -34.32 8.24 8.99
N VAL A 61 -33.02 8.35 9.19
CA VAL A 61 -32.40 8.38 10.52
C VAL A 61 -31.36 9.49 10.59
N SER A 62 -31.02 9.87 11.81
CA SER A 62 -29.90 10.78 12.08
C SER A 62 -28.87 10.05 12.94
N PRO A 63 -27.57 10.25 12.69
CA PRO A 63 -26.52 9.62 13.46
C PRO A 63 -26.61 10.04 14.93
N ARG A 64 -26.47 9.07 15.83
CA ARG A 64 -26.25 9.30 17.26
C ARG A 64 -24.78 9.04 17.55
N TYR A 65 -24.01 10.12 17.74
CA TYR A 65 -22.58 10.04 18.02
C TYR A 65 -22.33 9.46 19.41
N ILE A 66 -21.38 8.53 19.47
CA ILE A 66 -20.86 7.93 20.69
C ILE A 66 -19.60 8.70 21.12
N ASP A 67 -18.79 9.10 20.13
CA ASP A 67 -17.66 10.02 20.25
C ASP A 67 -17.46 10.77 18.91
N GLU A 68 -16.37 11.54 18.81
CA GLU A 68 -16.04 12.36 17.64
C GLU A 68 -16.06 11.56 16.32
N TYR A 69 -15.67 10.28 16.32
CA TYR A 69 -15.44 9.51 15.10
C TYR A 69 -16.39 8.33 14.93
N SER A 70 -17.29 8.10 15.88
CA SER A 70 -18.18 6.95 15.86
C SER A 70 -19.61 7.33 16.16
N TYR A 71 -20.53 6.74 15.40
CA TYR A 71 -21.96 6.92 15.58
C TYR A 71 -22.70 5.60 15.35
N THR A 72 -23.92 5.56 15.85
CA THR A 72 -24.90 4.52 15.52
C THR A 72 -26.11 5.14 14.84
N LEU A 73 -26.65 4.44 13.83
CA LEU A 73 -27.84 4.84 13.08
C LEU A 73 -29.13 4.26 13.67
N SER A 74 -29.06 3.16 14.41
CA SER A 74 -30.20 2.47 15.01
C SER A 74 -29.76 1.51 16.12
N ASP A 75 -30.63 1.26 17.09
CA ASP A 75 -30.49 0.16 18.05
C ASP A 75 -31.00 -1.18 17.48
N GLU A 76 -31.76 -1.12 16.39
CA GLU A 76 -32.32 -2.28 15.68
C GLU A 76 -31.43 -2.68 14.51
N ASN A 77 -31.46 -3.97 14.16
CA ASN A 77 -30.73 -4.54 13.04
C ASN A 77 -31.30 -4.08 11.69
N TYR A 78 -30.41 -3.65 10.81
CA TYR A 78 -30.68 -3.29 9.42
C TYR A 78 -29.70 -3.96 8.46
N ASP A 79 -30.15 -4.19 7.22
CA ASP A 79 -29.39 -4.91 6.19
C ASP A 79 -28.76 -3.97 5.16
N ALA A 80 -29.21 -2.72 5.10
CA ALA A 80 -28.59 -1.71 4.25
C ALA A 80 -28.69 -0.29 4.81
N VAL A 81 -27.70 0.54 4.47
CA VAL A 81 -27.65 1.97 4.75
C VAL A 81 -27.43 2.71 3.44
N LYS A 82 -28.34 3.61 3.11
CA LYS A 82 -28.17 4.62 2.07
C LYS A 82 -27.79 5.93 2.75
N ARG A 83 -26.73 6.55 2.27
CA ARG A 83 -26.40 7.91 2.63
C ARG A 83 -26.18 8.78 1.42
N CYS A 84 -26.53 10.05 1.52
CA CYS A 84 -26.33 10.99 0.45
C CYS A 84 -25.92 12.37 0.95
N ARG A 85 -25.16 13.09 0.12
CA ARG A 85 -24.79 14.49 0.34
C ARG A 85 -24.63 15.22 -0.99
N ILE A 86 -24.66 16.54 -0.95
CA ILE A 86 -24.20 17.36 -2.07
C ILE A 86 -22.69 17.51 -1.99
N MET A 87 -22.00 17.30 -3.10
CA MET A 87 -20.56 17.49 -3.21
C MET A 87 -20.24 18.99 -3.26
N GLU A 88 -19.38 19.47 -2.37
CA GLU A 88 -19.02 20.90 -2.27
C GLU A 88 -17.56 21.16 -2.61
N GLU A 89 -16.74 20.13 -2.42
CA GLU A 89 -15.31 20.10 -2.62
C GLU A 89 -14.96 20.25 -4.10
N GLU A 90 -13.80 20.84 -4.37
CA GLU A 90 -13.27 21.00 -5.73
C GLU A 90 -11.83 20.49 -5.77
N LEU A 91 -11.66 19.36 -6.42
CA LEU A 91 -10.41 18.64 -6.63
C LEU A 91 -10.34 18.27 -8.09
N LYS A 92 -9.19 18.52 -8.70
CA LYS A 92 -8.94 18.14 -10.08
C LYS A 92 -8.66 16.63 -10.16
N ASP A 93 -9.17 15.95 -11.18
CA ASP A 93 -8.94 14.51 -11.40
C ASP A 93 -9.33 13.69 -10.14
N ALA A 94 -10.50 13.98 -9.58
CA ALA A 94 -10.95 13.47 -8.29
C ALA A 94 -11.36 11.98 -8.34
N ASN A 95 -11.01 11.24 -7.29
CA ASN A 95 -11.38 9.85 -7.08
C ASN A 95 -11.95 9.67 -5.68
N LEU A 96 -12.99 8.85 -5.54
CA LEU A 96 -13.54 8.42 -4.26
C LEU A 96 -12.88 7.11 -3.86
N GLU A 97 -12.04 7.16 -2.83
CA GLU A 97 -11.49 5.99 -2.17
C GLU A 97 -12.43 5.57 -1.03
N MET A 98 -12.75 4.28 -0.96
CA MET A 98 -13.56 3.71 0.11
C MET A 98 -12.94 2.38 0.54
N SER A 99 -12.73 2.21 1.85
CA SER A 99 -12.21 0.99 2.46
C SER A 99 -13.24 0.38 3.40
N TYR A 100 -13.51 -0.91 3.25
CA TYR A 100 -14.63 -1.56 3.94
C TYR A 100 -14.47 -3.09 4.01
N MET A 101 -15.14 -3.70 4.99
CA MET A 101 -15.12 -5.13 5.27
C MET A 101 -16.54 -5.61 5.62
N GLN A 102 -16.82 -6.90 5.41
CA GLN A 102 -18.11 -7.53 5.75
C GLN A 102 -19.35 -6.84 5.15
N CYS A 103 -19.17 -6.11 4.05
CA CYS A 103 -20.22 -5.42 3.33
C CYS A 103 -19.91 -5.31 1.83
N GLY A 104 -20.90 -4.88 1.06
CA GLY A 104 -20.72 -4.44 -0.32
C GLY A 104 -21.42 -3.12 -0.56
N ILE A 105 -21.01 -2.41 -1.61
CA ILE A 105 -21.47 -1.04 -1.87
C ILE A 105 -21.99 -0.82 -3.29
N GLU A 106 -22.89 0.16 -3.41
CA GLU A 106 -23.17 0.87 -4.65
C GLU A 106 -22.86 2.37 -4.48
N VAL A 107 -22.30 2.98 -5.52
CA VAL A 107 -21.93 4.41 -5.53
C VAL A 107 -22.58 5.07 -6.73
N PHE A 108 -23.33 6.13 -6.47
CA PHE A 108 -24.03 6.92 -7.48
C PHE A 108 -23.65 8.40 -7.37
N LEU A 109 -23.61 9.07 -8.52
CA LEU A 109 -23.50 10.52 -8.59
C LEU A 109 -24.64 11.05 -9.46
N ASP A 110 -25.52 11.86 -8.87
CA ASP A 110 -26.72 12.38 -9.53
C ASP A 110 -27.56 11.26 -10.18
N ASP A 111 -27.82 10.22 -9.37
CA ASP A 111 -28.54 8.99 -9.73
C ASP A 111 -27.89 8.13 -10.84
N ARG A 112 -26.71 8.51 -11.35
CA ARG A 112 -25.90 7.68 -12.25
C ARG A 112 -25.00 6.75 -11.45
N LEU A 113 -25.13 5.44 -11.68
CA LEU A 113 -24.25 4.44 -11.10
C LEU A 113 -22.80 4.64 -11.57
N LEU A 114 -21.88 4.80 -10.63
CA LEU A 114 -20.44 4.85 -10.86
C LEU A 114 -19.77 3.51 -10.55
N TYR A 115 -20.22 2.83 -9.50
CA TYR A 115 -19.63 1.57 -9.04
C TYR A 115 -20.66 0.71 -8.32
N SER A 116 -20.57 -0.61 -8.50
CA SER A 116 -21.32 -1.61 -7.73
C SER A 116 -20.45 -2.85 -7.55
N ASP A 117 -20.43 -3.40 -6.34
CA ASP A 117 -19.86 -4.73 -6.09
C ASP A 117 -20.73 -5.86 -6.67
N PHE A 118 -22.00 -5.56 -6.95
CA PHE A 118 -23.01 -6.55 -7.28
C PHE A 118 -23.34 -6.55 -8.77
N GLN A 119 -23.55 -7.74 -9.32
CA GLN A 119 -23.97 -7.92 -10.71
C GLN A 119 -25.50 -7.99 -10.88
N THR A 120 -26.24 -8.04 -9.76
CA THR A 120 -27.72 -8.05 -9.79
C THR A 120 -28.26 -6.65 -10.06
N ALA A 121 -29.42 -6.60 -10.73
CA ALA A 121 -30.17 -5.37 -10.98
C ALA A 121 -31.56 -5.39 -10.32
N GLU A 122 -31.93 -6.49 -9.66
CA GLU A 122 -33.22 -6.60 -8.98
C GLU A 122 -33.25 -5.69 -7.76
N ARG A 123 -34.30 -4.88 -7.66
CA ARG A 123 -34.48 -3.89 -6.60
C ARG A 123 -35.81 -4.06 -5.90
N ASP A 124 -35.86 -3.67 -4.65
CA ASP A 124 -37.11 -3.52 -3.92
C ASP A 124 -37.86 -2.23 -4.31
N ALA A 125 -39.03 -2.01 -3.70
CA ALA A 125 -39.87 -0.84 -3.95
C ALA A 125 -39.21 0.50 -3.54
N TYR A 126 -38.15 0.47 -2.74
CA TYR A 126 -37.41 1.63 -2.23
C TYR A 126 -36.08 1.85 -2.96
N GLY A 127 -35.78 1.02 -3.97
CA GLY A 127 -34.61 1.12 -4.83
C GLY A 127 -33.35 0.45 -4.28
N TYR A 128 -33.42 -0.31 -3.18
CA TYR A 128 -32.30 -1.10 -2.69
C TYR A 128 -32.15 -2.37 -3.52
N LEU A 129 -30.92 -2.80 -3.79
CA LEU A 129 -30.68 -4.09 -4.43
C LEU A 129 -31.14 -5.24 -3.54
N LEU A 130 -31.75 -6.25 -4.17
CA LEU A 130 -31.98 -7.54 -3.56
C LEU A 130 -30.68 -8.36 -3.69
N VAL A 131 -29.82 -8.20 -2.70
CA VAL A 131 -28.48 -8.82 -2.65
C VAL A 131 -28.57 -10.20 -2.02
N ASP A 132 -27.94 -11.20 -2.66
CA ASP A 132 -27.67 -12.49 -2.03
C ASP A 132 -26.52 -12.32 -1.03
N GLU A 133 -26.72 -12.80 0.20
CA GLU A 133 -25.72 -12.73 1.27
C GLU A 133 -24.39 -13.38 0.86
N ALA A 134 -24.44 -14.46 0.06
CA ALA A 134 -23.24 -15.11 -0.45
C ALA A 134 -22.39 -14.21 -1.39
N ALA A 135 -22.96 -13.11 -1.91
CA ALA A 135 -22.23 -12.15 -2.73
C ALA A 135 -21.47 -11.10 -1.89
N ILE A 136 -21.77 -10.98 -0.59
CA ILE A 136 -21.09 -10.06 0.32
C ILE A 136 -19.81 -10.73 0.81
N ARG A 137 -18.67 -10.08 0.55
CA ARG A 137 -17.36 -10.61 0.98
C ARG A 137 -16.99 -10.14 2.37
N GLU A 138 -16.38 -11.03 3.14
CA GLU A 138 -15.92 -10.74 4.50
C GLU A 138 -14.60 -9.94 4.55
N GLU A 139 -13.75 -10.11 3.53
CA GLU A 139 -12.40 -9.54 3.47
C GLU A 139 -12.41 -8.00 3.44
N LEU A 140 -11.43 -7.39 4.12
CA LEU A 140 -11.14 -5.96 4.00
C LEU A 140 -10.67 -5.65 2.57
N ARG A 141 -11.37 -4.72 1.91
CA ARG A 141 -11.04 -4.26 0.57
C ARG A 141 -11.15 -2.75 0.45
N SER A 142 -10.44 -2.22 -0.54
CA SER A 142 -10.48 -0.81 -0.90
C SER A 142 -10.82 -0.68 -2.38
N VAL A 143 -11.64 0.31 -2.72
CA VAL A 143 -11.96 0.66 -4.10
C VAL A 143 -11.73 2.15 -4.32
N ALA A 144 -11.16 2.49 -5.47
CA ALA A 144 -11.05 3.85 -5.96
C ALA A 144 -11.97 4.03 -7.19
N VAL A 145 -12.91 4.96 -7.09
CA VAL A 145 -13.90 5.23 -8.13
C VAL A 145 -13.66 6.63 -8.70
N SER A 146 -13.36 6.73 -10.00
CA SER A 146 -13.17 8.02 -10.65
C SER A 146 -14.47 8.83 -10.72
N VAL A 147 -14.37 10.10 -10.36
CA VAL A 147 -15.50 11.03 -10.33
C VAL A 147 -15.41 11.96 -11.55
N PRO A 148 -16.51 12.25 -12.27
CA PRO A 148 -16.51 13.21 -13.37
C PRO A 148 -16.06 14.61 -12.94
N GLU A 149 -15.36 15.37 -13.79
CA GLU A 149 -14.87 16.74 -13.48
C GLU A 149 -15.97 17.72 -13.02
N ASP A 150 -17.22 17.52 -13.46
CA ASP A 150 -18.36 18.37 -13.12
C ASP A 150 -19.15 17.86 -11.89
N TYR A 151 -18.48 17.21 -10.93
CA TYR A 151 -19.14 16.60 -9.78
C TYR A 151 -19.63 17.59 -8.72
N LYS A 152 -19.04 18.78 -8.66
CA LYS A 152 -19.41 19.79 -7.67
C LYS A 152 -20.88 20.20 -7.82
N GLY A 153 -21.62 20.20 -6.72
CA GLY A 153 -23.06 20.45 -6.68
C GLY A 153 -23.92 19.24 -7.01
N LYS A 154 -23.34 18.11 -7.45
CA LYS A 154 -24.08 16.86 -7.67
C LYS A 154 -24.26 16.09 -6.36
N LYS A 155 -25.33 15.30 -6.32
CA LYS A 155 -25.65 14.45 -5.17
C LYS A 155 -24.86 13.15 -5.24
N LEU A 156 -23.91 12.96 -4.32
CA LEU A 156 -23.27 11.66 -4.08
C LEU A 156 -24.21 10.80 -3.25
N THR A 157 -24.45 9.56 -3.67
CA THR A 157 -25.20 8.55 -2.90
C THR A 157 -24.37 7.28 -2.78
N ILE A 158 -24.21 6.78 -1.56
CA ILE A 158 -23.53 5.52 -1.29
C ILE A 158 -24.52 4.63 -0.56
N ILE A 159 -24.75 3.43 -1.08
CA ILE A 159 -25.56 2.40 -0.44
C ILE A 159 -24.62 1.30 0.02
N THR A 160 -24.61 1.01 1.32
CA THR A 160 -23.85 -0.09 1.93
C THR A 160 -24.83 -1.21 2.28
N PHE A 161 -24.50 -2.44 1.89
CA PHE A 161 -25.27 -3.65 2.16
C PHE A 161 -24.47 -4.57 3.08
N PHE A 162 -25.09 -5.05 4.14
CA PHE A 162 -24.46 -5.87 5.17
C PHE A 162 -24.95 -7.32 5.09
N SER A 163 -24.08 -8.25 5.44
CA SER A 163 -24.49 -9.61 5.78
C SER A 163 -25.25 -9.59 7.12
N GLN A 164 -26.14 -10.56 7.34
CA GLN A 164 -26.85 -10.73 8.61
C GLN A 164 -25.87 -10.92 9.77
N ASP A 165 -24.75 -11.60 9.52
CA ASP A 165 -23.71 -11.90 10.50
C ASP A 165 -22.64 -10.79 10.62
N ALA A 166 -22.82 -9.65 9.94
CA ALA A 166 -21.89 -8.53 10.04
C ALA A 166 -21.83 -7.99 11.49
N GLU A 167 -20.64 -8.08 12.10
CA GLU A 167 -20.38 -7.58 13.45
C GLU A 167 -20.49 -6.05 13.52
N TYR A 168 -20.09 -5.38 12.43
CA TYR A 168 -20.06 -3.94 12.32
C TYR A 168 -20.93 -3.48 11.17
N ARG A 169 -21.96 -2.69 11.50
CA ARG A 169 -22.89 -2.11 10.52
C ARG A 169 -22.69 -0.60 10.54
N TYR A 170 -21.72 -0.13 9.76
CA TYR A 170 -21.43 1.28 9.58
C TYR A 170 -21.46 1.64 8.11
N ALA A 171 -21.96 2.84 7.79
CA ALA A 171 -21.87 3.34 6.42
C ALA A 171 -20.40 3.50 6.01
N VAL A 172 -20.04 3.04 4.82
CA VAL A 172 -18.64 3.00 4.36
C VAL A 172 -18.12 4.38 4.04
N ASP A 173 -17.29 5.03 4.85
CA ASP A 173 -16.82 6.41 4.65
C ASP A 173 -15.97 6.64 3.39
N PRO A 174 -16.20 7.73 2.63
CA PRO A 174 -15.45 8.01 1.43
C PRO A 174 -14.34 9.05 1.70
N ASN A 175 -13.22 8.89 1.02
CA ASN A 175 -12.16 9.87 0.98
C ASN A 175 -12.04 10.39 -0.45
N LEU A 176 -12.18 11.70 -0.65
CA LEU A 176 -12.02 12.32 -1.96
C LEU A 176 -10.54 12.68 -2.16
N GLN A 177 -9.92 12.07 -3.15
CA GLN A 177 -8.48 12.21 -3.40
C GLN A 177 -8.21 12.68 -4.82
N SER A 178 -7.16 13.47 -5.01
CA SER A 178 -6.62 13.72 -6.36
C SER A 178 -5.98 12.45 -6.93
N TRP A 179 -6.00 12.29 -8.25
CA TRP A 179 -5.31 11.17 -8.92
C TRP A 179 -3.83 11.05 -8.54
N ASP A 180 -3.15 12.19 -8.35
CA ASP A 180 -1.78 12.24 -7.87
C ASP A 180 -1.62 11.58 -6.49
N THR A 181 -2.62 11.72 -5.62
CA THR A 181 -2.66 11.09 -4.29
C THR A 181 -2.86 9.57 -4.42
N VAL A 182 -3.78 9.13 -5.28
CA VAL A 182 -4.00 7.70 -5.55
C VAL A 182 -2.73 7.04 -6.09
N LEU A 183 -2.08 7.66 -7.08
CA LEU A 183 -0.81 7.18 -7.64
C LEU A 183 0.28 7.13 -6.56
N SER A 184 0.29 8.10 -5.66
CA SER A 184 1.28 8.16 -4.60
C SER A 184 1.12 7.11 -3.52
N HIS A 185 -0.10 6.69 -3.20
CA HIS A 185 -0.32 5.59 -2.28
C HIS A 185 0.28 4.31 -2.86
N ALA A 186 -0.04 4.04 -4.14
CA ALA A 186 0.56 2.94 -4.89
C ALA A 186 2.10 3.06 -4.98
N MET A 187 2.65 4.27 -5.14
CA MET A 187 4.09 4.47 -5.18
C MET A 187 4.74 4.40 -3.80
N ALA A 188 4.09 4.86 -2.72
CA ALA A 188 4.61 4.85 -1.36
C ALA A 188 4.91 3.42 -0.90
N ASP A 189 4.03 2.47 -1.25
CA ASP A 189 4.25 1.04 -1.01
C ASP A 189 5.52 0.51 -1.71
N THR A 190 5.93 1.14 -2.82
CA THR A 190 7.17 0.78 -3.54
C THR A 190 8.42 1.53 -3.03
N VAL A 191 8.28 2.63 -2.27
CA VAL A 191 9.42 3.45 -1.83
C VAL A 191 10.36 2.68 -0.92
N MET A 192 9.84 1.98 0.10
CA MET A 192 10.67 1.24 1.05
C MET A 192 11.43 0.08 0.37
N PRO A 193 10.78 -0.77 -0.44
CA PRO A 193 11.47 -1.75 -1.28
C PRO A 193 12.53 -1.12 -2.21
N MET A 194 12.22 0.01 -2.85
CA MET A 194 13.15 0.70 -3.76
C MET A 194 14.38 1.25 -3.03
N LEU A 195 14.20 1.90 -1.89
CA LEU A 195 15.31 2.40 -1.07
C LEU A 195 16.20 1.26 -0.58
N TRP A 196 15.60 0.13 -0.20
CA TRP A 196 16.33 -1.05 0.21
C TRP A 196 17.12 -1.67 -0.95
N LEU A 197 16.54 -1.74 -2.15
CA LEU A 197 17.22 -2.15 -3.38
C LEU A 197 18.42 -1.26 -3.70
N VAL A 198 18.23 0.07 -3.62
CA VAL A 198 19.31 1.04 -3.83
C VAL A 198 20.42 0.84 -2.79
N PHE A 199 20.07 0.59 -1.54
CA PHE A 199 21.05 0.29 -0.48
C PHE A 199 21.83 -1.00 -0.78
N CYS A 200 21.13 -2.11 -1.05
CA CYS A 200 21.75 -3.40 -1.38
C CYS A 200 22.65 -3.30 -2.62
N GLY A 201 22.19 -2.63 -3.68
CA GLY A 201 22.97 -2.42 -4.90
C GLY A 201 24.21 -1.54 -4.65
N SER A 202 24.08 -0.50 -3.84
CA SER A 202 25.20 0.36 -3.45
C SER A 202 26.25 -0.38 -2.63
N MET A 203 25.82 -1.21 -1.68
CA MET A 203 26.72 -2.05 -0.89
C MET A 203 27.39 -3.12 -1.75
N PHE A 204 26.64 -3.77 -2.64
CA PHE A 204 27.18 -4.74 -3.60
C PHE A 204 28.30 -4.11 -4.44
N LEU A 205 28.05 -2.96 -5.07
CA LEU A 205 29.05 -2.25 -5.87
C LEU A 205 30.23 -1.77 -5.04
N GLY A 206 29.99 -1.20 -3.86
CA GLY A 206 31.04 -0.72 -2.96
C GLY A 206 31.98 -1.84 -2.52
N VAL A 207 31.43 -3.01 -2.19
CA VAL A 207 32.21 -4.19 -1.83
C VAL A 207 32.93 -4.77 -3.04
N ALA A 208 32.30 -4.78 -4.23
CA ALA A 208 32.94 -5.20 -5.47
C ALA A 208 34.20 -4.38 -5.78
N VAL A 209 34.10 -3.05 -5.65
CA VAL A 209 35.25 -2.14 -5.83
C VAL A 209 36.33 -2.44 -4.78
N CYS A 210 35.95 -2.66 -3.52
CA CYS A 210 36.91 -3.06 -2.50
C CYS A 210 37.61 -4.38 -2.86
N CYS A 211 36.90 -5.38 -3.39
CA CYS A 211 37.47 -6.64 -3.83
C CYS A 211 38.47 -6.49 -5.00
N MET A 212 38.32 -5.46 -5.85
CA MET A 212 39.27 -5.17 -6.93
C MET A 212 40.58 -4.53 -6.44
N ILE A 213 40.59 -3.97 -5.23
CA ILE A 213 41.80 -3.36 -4.64
C ILE A 213 42.67 -4.48 -4.02
N PRO A 214 43.97 -4.57 -4.36
CA PRO A 214 44.84 -5.59 -3.78
C PRO A 214 45.05 -5.35 -2.28
N MET A 215 44.40 -6.16 -1.44
CA MET A 215 44.55 -6.07 0.02
C MET A 215 45.69 -6.96 0.53
N PRO A 216 46.53 -6.53 1.48
CA PRO A 216 47.63 -7.36 1.96
C PRO A 216 47.19 -8.53 2.85
N ASP A 217 46.05 -8.42 3.54
CA ASP A 217 45.56 -9.44 4.47
C ASP A 217 44.61 -10.45 3.78
N ARG A 218 44.98 -11.73 3.87
CA ARG A 218 44.21 -12.86 3.31
C ARG A 218 42.86 -13.06 4.00
N ILE A 219 42.76 -12.77 5.30
CA ILE A 219 41.52 -12.88 6.08
C ILE A 219 40.55 -11.78 5.65
N LEU A 220 41.06 -10.54 5.51
CA LEU A 220 40.26 -9.41 5.05
C LEU A 220 39.72 -9.64 3.62
N ARG A 221 40.54 -10.16 2.70
CA ARG A 221 40.07 -10.52 1.35
C ARG A 221 38.93 -11.53 1.38
N PHE A 222 39.03 -12.54 2.23
CA PHE A 222 37.99 -13.57 2.37
C PHE A 222 36.70 -12.99 2.94
N LYS A 223 36.78 -12.14 3.97
CA LYS A 223 35.62 -11.42 4.53
C LYS A 223 34.92 -10.58 3.46
N MET A 224 35.69 -9.84 2.65
CA MET A 224 35.13 -8.98 1.60
C MET A 224 34.47 -9.78 0.47
N ALA A 225 35.05 -10.92 0.07
CA ALA A 225 34.43 -11.81 -0.91
C ALA A 225 33.12 -12.43 -0.39
N LEU A 226 33.07 -12.79 0.90
CA LEU A 226 31.87 -13.33 1.52
C LEU A 226 30.79 -12.24 1.69
N LEU A 227 31.18 -11.03 2.06
CA LEU A 227 30.29 -9.86 2.14
C LEU A 227 29.73 -9.49 0.75
N PHE A 228 30.55 -9.60 -0.30
CA PHE A 228 30.11 -9.39 -1.69
C PHE A 228 29.01 -10.39 -2.05
N LEU A 229 29.21 -11.66 -1.71
CA LEU A 229 28.25 -12.73 -1.99
C LEU A 229 26.93 -12.51 -1.22
N VAL A 230 27.00 -12.06 0.05
CA VAL A 230 25.82 -11.68 0.84
C VAL A 230 25.04 -10.56 0.16
N TYR A 231 25.69 -9.46 -0.22
CA TYR A 231 24.99 -8.34 -0.86
C TYR A 231 24.48 -8.67 -2.26
N ALA A 232 25.20 -9.50 -3.02
CA ALA A 232 24.76 -9.98 -4.33
C ALA A 232 23.46 -10.78 -4.22
N VAL A 233 23.42 -11.74 -3.28
CA VAL A 233 22.26 -12.61 -3.07
C VAL A 233 21.09 -11.82 -2.50
N SER A 234 21.33 -10.96 -1.51
CA SER A 234 20.31 -10.06 -0.98
C SER A 234 19.73 -9.15 -2.05
N PHE A 235 20.57 -8.58 -2.93
CA PHE A 235 20.09 -7.74 -4.03
C PHE A 235 19.23 -8.53 -5.01
N ILE A 236 19.68 -9.70 -5.46
CA ILE A 236 18.93 -10.56 -6.39
C ILE A 236 17.58 -10.98 -5.79
N MET A 237 17.56 -11.38 -4.51
CA MET A 237 16.32 -11.76 -3.82
C MET A 237 15.32 -10.60 -3.74
N HIS A 238 15.79 -9.41 -3.36
CA HIS A 238 14.90 -8.25 -3.25
C HIS A 238 14.44 -7.75 -4.62
N VAL A 239 15.25 -7.90 -5.67
CA VAL A 239 14.80 -7.59 -7.03
C VAL A 239 13.71 -8.58 -7.45
N TYR A 240 13.94 -9.88 -7.23
CA TYR A 240 12.99 -10.94 -7.57
C TYR A 240 11.64 -10.80 -6.85
N GLN A 241 11.64 -10.33 -5.60
CA GLN A 241 10.42 -10.11 -4.80
C GLN A 241 9.77 -8.74 -5.02
N SER A 242 10.37 -7.86 -5.83
CA SER A 242 9.86 -6.52 -6.07
C SER A 242 9.06 -6.42 -7.38
N ASP A 243 8.11 -5.49 -7.41
CA ASP A 243 7.38 -5.16 -8.65
C ASP A 243 8.32 -4.73 -9.78
N ILE A 244 9.46 -4.12 -9.44
CA ILE A 244 10.49 -3.73 -10.41
C ILE A 244 11.08 -4.97 -11.10
N GLY A 245 11.32 -6.06 -10.39
CA GLY A 245 11.79 -7.33 -10.95
C GLY A 245 10.77 -7.97 -11.89
N TYR A 246 9.49 -7.87 -11.54
CA TYR A 246 8.38 -8.32 -12.37
C TYR A 246 8.28 -7.53 -13.68
N TYR A 247 8.17 -6.19 -13.61
CA TYR A 247 8.00 -5.35 -14.81
C TYR A 247 9.25 -5.23 -15.69
N SER A 248 10.44 -5.49 -15.16
CA SER A 248 11.69 -5.48 -15.95
C SER A 248 11.92 -6.77 -16.74
N GLY A 249 11.09 -7.80 -16.55
CA GLY A 249 11.31 -9.14 -17.11
C GLY A 249 12.51 -9.87 -16.49
N LEU A 250 13.12 -9.30 -15.45
CA LEU A 250 14.29 -9.86 -14.78
C LEU A 250 13.89 -11.07 -13.92
N GLN A 251 12.68 -11.05 -13.35
CA GLN A 251 12.08 -12.21 -12.69
C GLN A 251 11.95 -13.39 -13.66
N GLU A 252 11.36 -13.18 -14.84
CA GLU A 252 11.25 -14.23 -15.88
C GLU A 252 12.62 -14.74 -16.34
N TRP A 253 13.62 -13.86 -16.44
CA TRP A 253 14.99 -14.27 -16.76
C TRP A 253 15.62 -15.11 -15.65
N ILE A 254 15.43 -14.74 -14.37
CA ILE A 254 15.87 -15.54 -13.21
C ILE A 254 15.16 -16.89 -13.22
N ASP A 255 13.85 -16.93 -13.47
CA ASP A 255 13.08 -18.17 -13.56
C ASP A 255 13.62 -19.08 -14.67
N GLN A 256 13.95 -18.52 -15.84
CA GLN A 256 14.56 -19.28 -16.93
C GLN A 256 16.00 -19.75 -16.62
N ALA A 257 16.77 -18.97 -15.87
CA ALA A 257 18.16 -19.29 -15.54
C ALA A 257 18.30 -20.25 -14.35
N VAL A 258 17.36 -20.23 -13.40
CA VAL A 258 17.46 -20.91 -12.10
C VAL A 258 16.38 -21.97 -11.91
N VAL A 259 15.16 -21.76 -12.41
CA VAL A 259 13.99 -22.64 -12.20
C VAL A 259 13.84 -23.59 -13.39
N LYS A 260 14.79 -24.52 -13.53
CA LYS A 260 14.58 -25.71 -14.38
C LYS A 260 14.07 -26.91 -13.58
N GLU A 261 14.13 -26.85 -12.26
CA GLU A 261 13.55 -27.82 -11.33
C GLU A 261 12.97 -27.07 -10.13
N SER A 262 11.96 -27.68 -9.49
CA SER A 262 11.09 -27.17 -8.43
C SER A 262 11.84 -26.66 -7.18
N PHE A 263 12.56 -25.55 -7.29
CA PHE A 263 13.43 -25.01 -6.26
C PHE A 263 12.93 -23.65 -5.79
N ASP A 264 12.63 -23.53 -4.50
CA ASP A 264 12.21 -22.28 -3.87
C ASP A 264 13.42 -21.36 -3.68
N ILE A 265 13.54 -20.38 -4.59
CA ILE A 265 14.63 -19.38 -4.61
C ILE A 265 14.66 -18.57 -3.31
N GLY A 266 13.50 -18.32 -2.69
CA GLY A 266 13.40 -17.58 -1.43
C GLY A 266 14.06 -18.34 -0.28
N MET A 267 13.71 -19.62 -0.13
CA MET A 267 14.25 -20.47 0.93
C MET A 267 15.74 -20.78 0.73
N ALA A 268 16.17 -21.00 -0.50
CA ALA A 268 17.58 -21.23 -0.83
C ALA A 268 18.45 -20.00 -0.57
N GLY A 269 17.97 -18.82 -0.97
CA GLY A 269 18.66 -17.55 -0.72
C GLY A 269 18.77 -17.24 0.77
N LEU A 270 17.70 -17.46 1.55
CA LEU A 270 17.72 -17.31 3.01
C LEU A 270 18.72 -18.26 3.69
N ALA A 271 18.76 -19.54 3.28
CA ALA A 271 19.70 -20.51 3.81
C ALA A 271 21.16 -20.13 3.52
N LEU A 272 21.43 -19.64 2.30
CA LEU A 272 22.75 -19.17 1.90
C LEU A 272 23.18 -17.91 2.68
N LEU A 273 22.27 -16.95 2.86
CA LEU A 273 22.52 -15.74 3.64
C LEU A 273 22.80 -16.07 5.11
N ALA A 274 22.03 -16.99 5.71
CA ALA A 274 22.26 -17.47 7.06
C ALA A 274 23.64 -18.13 7.21
N ALA A 275 24.01 -19.01 6.28
CA ALA A 275 25.32 -19.67 6.29
C ALA A 275 26.47 -18.65 6.18
N CYS A 276 26.37 -17.69 5.25
CA CYS A 276 27.39 -16.65 5.08
C CYS A 276 27.52 -15.77 6.33
N THR A 277 26.41 -15.41 6.97
CA THR A 277 26.39 -14.59 8.18
C THR A 277 27.03 -15.33 9.36
N VAL A 278 26.72 -16.62 9.54
CA VAL A 278 27.34 -17.47 10.58
C VAL A 278 28.85 -17.62 10.34
N ILE A 279 29.29 -17.80 9.10
CA ILE A 279 30.70 -17.90 8.75
C ILE A 279 31.43 -16.57 9.02
N LEU A 280 30.85 -15.42 8.64
CA LEU A 280 31.42 -14.10 8.94
C LEU A 280 31.58 -13.89 10.45
N LEU A 281 30.55 -14.24 11.22
CA LEU A 281 30.53 -14.07 12.67
C LEU A 281 31.54 -15.00 13.37
N ALA A 282 31.67 -16.25 12.90
CA ALA A 282 32.68 -17.18 13.39
C ALA A 282 34.12 -16.70 13.11
N ILE A 283 34.37 -16.11 11.93
CA ILE A 283 35.67 -15.54 11.58
C ILE A 283 35.98 -14.31 12.45
N GLU A 284 34.99 -13.49 12.77
CA GLU A 284 35.17 -12.34 13.66
C GLU A 284 35.57 -12.79 15.07
N ILE A 285 34.82 -13.75 15.65
CA ILE A 285 35.12 -14.33 16.97
C ILE A 285 36.51 -14.97 17.00
N TRP A 286 36.91 -15.67 15.94
CA TRP A 286 38.22 -16.31 15.86
C TRP A 286 39.37 -15.29 15.72
N ALA A 287 39.16 -14.21 14.97
CA ALA A 287 40.14 -13.15 14.81
C ALA A 287 40.36 -12.36 16.11
N ASP A 288 39.31 -12.13 16.90
CA ASP A 288 39.41 -11.47 18.21
C ASP A 288 40.13 -12.34 19.25
N ARG A 289 39.86 -13.65 19.28
CA ARG A 289 40.57 -14.59 20.17
C ARG A 289 42.06 -14.72 19.88
N LYS A 290 42.51 -14.38 18.67
CA LYS A 290 43.94 -14.37 18.29
C LYS A 290 44.68 -13.08 18.65
N LYS A 291 43.94 -12.02 19.01
CA LYS A 291 44.50 -10.72 19.43
C LYS A 291 44.66 -10.61 20.96
N GLN A 292 44.05 -11.52 21.72
CA GLN A 292 44.29 -11.74 23.16
C GLN A 292 45.48 -12.69 23.35
#